data_AF-A0A819NG16-F1
#
_entry.id   AF-A0A819NG16-F1
#
_cell.length_a   1.000
_cell.length_b   1.000
_cell.length_c   1.000
_cell.angle_alpha   90.00
_cell.angle_beta   90.00
_cell.angle_gamma   90.00
#
_symmetry.space_group_name_H-M   'P 1'
#
loop_
_entity.id
_entity.type
_entity.pdbx_description
1 polymer ?
#
loop_
_entity_poly.entity_id
_entity_poly.type
_entity_poly.pdbx_seq_one_letter_code
_entity_poly.pdbx_strand_id
1 'polypeptide(L)'
;MKIICCLLLFILLIKYIEAKKVHRTYVVVRNATAPVKPMYGFKIFDSKEKTCLYRIRVSSKAVDSAILVDNFEKNIMANLEGIWIEKLLNVTFSIYDSKLNKWTDGFIQRNAHLISVDYIIQFNNQQLIATWKSFSKKVNVYNKKKNELLAQFQHRTRWLFSKSVKYDLKIYSNQVPDAIYFFLVLILDHRGHAGNT
;
A
#
# COMPACT_ATOMS: atom_id res chain seq x y z
N MET A 1 18.30 -1.70 45.34
CA MET A 1 17.73 -0.69 44.42
C MET A 1 18.12 -0.88 42.95
N LYS A 2 19.37 -1.24 42.60
CA LYS A 2 19.82 -1.39 41.19
C LYS A 2 19.14 -2.54 40.41
N ILE A 3 18.85 -3.66 41.07
CA ILE A 3 18.26 -4.86 40.45
C ILE A 3 16.82 -4.61 39.94
N ILE A 4 16.02 -3.86 40.72
CA ILE A 4 14.63 -3.53 40.36
C ILE A 4 14.57 -2.59 39.15
N CYS A 5 15.51 -1.65 39.04
CA CYS A 5 15.62 -0.74 37.90
C CYS A 5 15.98 -1.50 36.61
N CYS A 6 16.91 -2.46 36.69
CA CYS A 6 17.25 -3.33 35.56
C CYS A 6 16.07 -4.21 35.10
N LEU A 7 15.29 -4.75 36.04
CA LEU A 7 14.07 -5.53 35.74
C LEU A 7 13.00 -4.68 35.06
N LEU A 8 12.76 -3.44 35.52
CA LEU A 8 11.83 -2.50 34.89
C LEU A 8 12.26 -2.11 33.48
N LEU A 9 13.56 -1.81 33.27
CA LEU A 9 14.13 -1.55 31.95
C LEU A 9 14.00 -2.77 31.03
N PHE A 10 14.22 -3.97 31.55
CA PHE A 10 14.09 -5.21 30.78
C PHE A 10 12.64 -5.50 30.39
N ILE A 11 11.67 -5.26 31.29
CA ILE A 11 10.23 -5.38 30.99
C ILE A 11 9.79 -4.32 29.98
N LEU A 12 10.28 -3.08 30.11
CA LEU A 12 10.03 -2.02 29.13
C LEU A 12 10.65 -2.36 27.77
N LEU A 13 11.85 -2.96 27.75
CA LEU A 13 12.47 -3.49 26.53
C LEU A 13 11.67 -4.65 25.94
N ILE A 14 11.20 -5.59 26.74
CA ILE A 14 10.36 -6.71 26.25
C ILE A 14 9.04 -6.18 25.70
N LYS A 15 8.37 -5.24 26.38
CA LYS A 15 7.15 -4.58 25.87
C LYS A 15 7.42 -3.73 24.63
N TYR A 16 8.63 -3.18 24.48
CA TYR A 16 9.06 -2.48 23.28
C TYR A 16 9.43 -3.46 22.14
N ILE A 17 9.95 -4.64 22.47
CA ILE A 17 10.31 -5.76 21.57
C ILE A 17 9.11 -6.66 21.24
N GLU A 18 7.98 -6.54 21.96
CA GLU A 18 6.62 -6.73 21.42
C GLU A 18 6.30 -5.68 20.32
N ALA A 19 7.35 -5.20 19.63
CA ALA A 19 7.42 -4.92 18.20
C ALA A 19 6.16 -5.38 17.50
N LYS A 20 5.32 -4.37 17.19
CA LYS A 20 4.01 -4.50 16.58
C LYS A 20 3.90 -5.77 15.75
N LYS A 21 3.12 -6.72 16.26
CA LYS A 21 2.85 -7.99 15.58
C LYS A 21 2.31 -7.68 14.20
N VAL A 22 3.01 -8.15 13.17
CA VAL A 22 2.53 -8.05 11.79
C VAL A 22 1.26 -8.91 11.71
N HIS A 23 0.13 -8.30 11.39
CA HIS A 23 -1.14 -9.01 11.23
C HIS A 23 -1.18 -9.78 9.93
N ARG A 24 -0.76 -9.16 8.83
CA ARG A 24 -0.78 -9.75 7.48
C ARG A 24 0.43 -9.30 6.69
N THR A 25 0.93 -10.19 5.84
CA THR A 25 2.00 -9.87 4.88
C THR A 25 1.59 -10.34 3.50
N TYR A 26 1.80 -9.47 2.51
CA TYR A 26 1.52 -9.72 1.10
C TYR A 26 2.77 -9.46 0.25
N VAL A 27 2.88 -10.18 -0.86
CA VAL A 27 3.83 -9.88 -1.92
C VAL A 27 3.07 -9.30 -3.11
N VAL A 28 3.33 -8.04 -3.44
CA VAL A 28 2.67 -7.34 -4.55
C VAL A 28 3.62 -7.34 -5.74
N VAL A 29 3.22 -7.98 -6.84
CA VAL A 29 4.04 -8.17 -8.04
C VAL A 29 3.40 -7.42 -9.19
N ARG A 30 4.17 -6.53 -9.83
CA ARG A 30 3.74 -5.88 -11.06
C ARG A 30 3.75 -6.87 -12.21
N ASN A 31 2.65 -6.97 -12.94
CA ASN A 31 2.60 -7.77 -14.16
C ASN A 31 3.56 -7.19 -15.20
N ALA A 32 4.34 -8.06 -15.85
CA ALA A 32 5.06 -7.67 -17.05
C ALA A 32 4.04 -7.28 -18.12
N THR A 33 4.22 -6.12 -18.74
CA THR A 33 3.36 -5.68 -19.85
C THR A 33 3.45 -6.69 -20.98
N ALA A 34 2.35 -7.36 -21.31
CA ALA A 34 2.28 -8.17 -22.51
C ALA A 34 2.40 -7.24 -23.74
N PRO A 35 3.15 -7.61 -24.79
CA PRO A 35 3.40 -6.75 -25.94
C PRO A 35 2.13 -6.39 -26.74
N VAL A 36 1.05 -7.18 -26.60
CA VAL A 36 -0.16 -7.07 -27.45
C VAL A 36 -1.30 -6.30 -26.75
N LYS A 37 -1.31 -6.23 -25.41
CA LYS A 37 -2.26 -5.40 -24.64
C LYS A 37 -1.55 -4.90 -23.38
N PRO A 38 -1.30 -3.59 -23.23
CA PRO A 38 -0.68 -3.03 -22.03
C PRO A 38 -1.72 -2.95 -20.91
N MET A 39 -2.24 -4.08 -20.43
CA MET A 39 -2.94 -4.09 -19.15
C MET A 39 -1.89 -4.02 -18.05
N TYR A 40 -1.62 -2.79 -17.63
CA TYR A 40 -0.89 -2.53 -16.40
C TYR A 40 -1.69 -3.12 -15.24
N GLY A 41 -1.03 -3.81 -14.33
CA GLY A 41 -1.74 -4.45 -13.24
C GLY A 41 -0.80 -5.12 -12.25
N PHE A 42 -1.36 -5.53 -11.13
CA PHE A 42 -0.64 -6.17 -10.05
C PHE A 42 -1.30 -7.48 -9.66
N LYS A 43 -0.48 -8.46 -9.30
CA LYS A 43 -0.91 -9.67 -8.61
C LYS A 43 -0.49 -9.55 -7.15
N ILE A 44 -1.41 -9.84 -6.24
CA ILE A 44 -1.18 -9.80 -4.81
C ILE A 44 -1.17 -11.24 -4.31
N PHE A 45 -0.03 -11.68 -3.78
CA PHE A 45 0.16 -13.02 -3.26
C PHE A 45 0.20 -13.03 -1.74
N ASP A 46 0.04 -14.22 -1.17
CA ASP A 46 0.41 -14.50 0.22
C ASP A 46 1.89 -14.15 0.51
N SER A 47 2.26 -14.19 1.79
CA SER A 47 3.61 -13.84 2.26
C SER A 47 4.73 -14.72 1.69
N LYS A 48 4.40 -15.92 1.18
CA LYS A 48 5.34 -16.88 0.61
C LYS A 48 5.36 -16.81 -0.93
N GLU A 49 4.60 -15.91 -1.53
CA GLU A 49 4.43 -15.80 -2.98
C GLU A 49 3.91 -17.10 -3.63
N LYS A 50 3.14 -17.92 -2.89
CA LYS A 50 2.63 -19.22 -3.38
C LYS A 50 1.24 -19.10 -3.98
N THR A 51 0.35 -18.40 -3.27
CA THR A 51 -1.06 -18.28 -3.66
C THR A 51 -1.36 -16.86 -4.09
N CYS A 52 -1.87 -16.69 -5.31
CA CYS A 52 -2.40 -15.40 -5.75
C CYS A 52 -3.78 -15.20 -5.09
N LEU A 53 -3.93 -14.11 -4.35
CA LEU A 53 -5.13 -13.80 -3.57
C LEU A 53 -6.00 -12.76 -4.28
N TYR A 54 -5.38 -11.72 -4.84
CA TYR A 54 -6.06 -10.61 -5.48
C TYR A 54 -5.34 -10.15 -6.75
N ARG A 55 -6.06 -9.41 -7.58
CA ARG A 55 -5.50 -8.75 -8.78
C ARG A 55 -5.99 -7.32 -8.86
N ILE A 56 -5.08 -6.42 -9.23
CA ILE A 56 -5.43 -5.06 -9.64
C ILE A 56 -5.37 -5.01 -11.17
N ARG A 57 -6.47 -4.58 -11.79
CA ARG A 57 -6.53 -4.26 -13.21
C ARG A 57 -6.61 -2.75 -13.38
N VAL A 58 -5.81 -2.21 -14.28
CA VAL A 58 -5.80 -0.78 -14.60
C VAL A 58 -6.34 -0.61 -16.02
N SER A 59 -7.26 0.34 -16.21
CA SER A 59 -7.92 0.59 -17.49
C SER A 59 -7.03 1.30 -18.50
N SER A 60 -6.09 2.13 -18.04
CA SER A 60 -5.22 2.94 -18.91
C SER A 60 -3.76 2.97 -18.43
N LYS A 61 -2.85 3.35 -19.33
CA LYS A 61 -1.44 3.59 -18.96
C LYS A 61 -1.28 4.75 -17.97
N ALA A 62 -2.23 5.69 -17.93
CA ALA A 62 -2.24 6.83 -17.03
C ALA A 62 -2.85 6.50 -15.65
N VAL A 63 -3.35 5.26 -15.46
CA VAL A 63 -3.98 4.80 -14.22
C VAL A 63 -5.25 5.60 -13.87
N ASP A 64 -6.00 6.07 -14.87
CA ASP A 64 -7.20 6.88 -14.65
C ASP A 64 -8.25 6.13 -13.81
N SER A 65 -8.33 4.81 -14.01
CA SER A 65 -9.08 3.92 -13.12
C SER A 65 -8.40 2.58 -12.91
N ALA A 66 -8.62 2.02 -11.73
CA ALA A 66 -8.20 0.68 -11.36
C ALA A 66 -9.27 -0.04 -10.55
N ILE A 67 -9.36 -1.36 -10.73
CA ILE A 67 -10.26 -2.22 -9.97
C ILE A 67 -9.45 -3.30 -9.25
N LEU A 68 -9.80 -3.55 -7.99
CA LEU A 68 -9.32 -4.68 -7.20
C LEU A 68 -10.35 -5.80 -7.30
N VAL A 69 -9.90 -6.97 -7.76
CA VAL A 69 -10.71 -8.17 -7.86
C VAL A 69 -10.08 -9.33 -7.09
N ASP A 70 -10.89 -10.32 -6.73
CA ASP A 70 -10.39 -11.59 -6.24
C ASP A 70 -9.57 -12.35 -7.30
N ASN A 71 -8.82 -13.36 -6.90
CA ASN A 71 -7.96 -14.11 -7.83
C ASN A 71 -8.72 -14.79 -8.98
N PHE A 72 -10.00 -15.13 -8.77
CA PHE A 72 -10.87 -15.69 -9.79
C PHE A 72 -11.53 -14.64 -10.67
N GLU A 73 -11.31 -13.36 -10.37
CA GLU A 73 -11.80 -12.20 -11.11
C GLU A 73 -13.33 -12.14 -11.18
N LYS A 74 -14.01 -12.77 -10.22
CA LYS A 74 -15.47 -12.85 -10.14
C LYS A 74 -16.05 -11.70 -9.33
N ASN A 75 -15.33 -11.26 -8.31
CA ASN A 75 -15.84 -10.26 -7.37
C ASN A 75 -14.98 -9.01 -7.38
N ILE A 76 -15.62 -7.86 -7.64
CA ILE A 76 -15.00 -6.55 -7.48
C ILE A 76 -15.05 -6.16 -6.01
N MET A 77 -13.90 -5.88 -5.42
CA MET A 77 -13.76 -5.56 -3.99
C MET A 77 -13.53 -4.08 -3.74
N ALA A 78 -12.89 -3.39 -4.68
CA ALA A 78 -12.65 -1.96 -4.59
C ALA A 78 -12.43 -1.35 -5.97
N ASN A 79 -12.78 -0.08 -6.11
CA ASN A 79 -12.55 0.75 -7.29
C ASN A 79 -11.68 1.95 -6.91
N LEU A 80 -10.87 2.41 -7.84
CA LEU A 80 -10.04 3.59 -7.74
C LEU A 80 -10.24 4.39 -9.02
N GLU A 81 -10.61 5.65 -8.90
CA GLU A 81 -10.84 6.54 -10.04
C GLU A 81 -10.26 7.91 -9.73
N GLY A 82 -9.61 8.53 -10.71
CA GLY A 82 -9.10 9.88 -10.51
C GLY A 82 -8.30 10.41 -11.67
N ILE A 83 -7.91 11.66 -11.54
CA ILE A 83 -7.11 12.36 -12.54
C ILE A 83 -5.67 12.37 -12.04
N TRP A 84 -4.78 11.72 -12.79
CA TRP A 84 -3.38 11.51 -12.42
C TRP A 84 -2.47 12.51 -13.13
N ILE A 85 -2.74 13.80 -12.99
CA ILE A 85 -1.89 14.84 -13.56
C ILE A 85 -0.57 14.89 -12.78
N GLU A 86 0.56 15.05 -13.48
CA GLU A 86 1.93 15.05 -12.92
C GLU A 86 2.10 15.95 -11.68
N LYS A 87 1.32 17.04 -11.59
CA LYS A 87 1.38 18.01 -10.50
C LYS A 87 0.36 17.75 -9.39
N LEU A 88 -0.81 17.19 -9.70
CA LEU A 88 -1.92 17.02 -8.75
C LEU A 88 -2.42 15.58 -8.81
N LEU A 89 -2.38 14.89 -7.67
CA LEU A 89 -3.04 13.60 -7.52
C LEU A 89 -4.14 13.77 -6.49
N ASN A 90 -5.37 13.81 -6.98
CA ASN A 90 -6.59 13.65 -6.21
C ASN A 90 -7.32 12.47 -6.81
N VAL A 91 -7.35 11.37 -6.07
CA VAL A 91 -7.97 10.13 -6.52
C VAL A 91 -9.01 9.73 -5.50
N THR A 92 -10.21 9.44 -5.96
CA THR A 92 -11.26 8.85 -5.15
C THR A 92 -11.17 7.34 -5.25
N PHE A 93 -11.52 6.66 -4.18
CA PHE A 93 -11.66 5.21 -4.19
C PHE A 93 -12.93 4.82 -3.45
N SER A 94 -13.46 3.68 -3.84
CA SER A 94 -14.63 3.09 -3.22
C SER A 94 -14.30 1.65 -2.85
N ILE A 95 -14.61 1.26 -1.61
CA ILE A 95 -14.39 -0.11 -1.13
C ILE A 95 -15.75 -0.73 -0.84
N TYR A 96 -15.97 -1.93 -1.36
CA TYR A 96 -17.19 -2.68 -1.14
C TYR A 96 -17.15 -3.39 0.21
N ASP A 97 -18.09 -3.06 1.09
CA ASP A 97 -18.33 -3.77 2.34
C ASP A 97 -19.38 -4.86 2.09
N SER A 98 -18.92 -6.11 2.03
CA SER A 98 -19.80 -7.26 1.80
C SER A 98 -20.76 -7.55 2.95
N LYS A 99 -20.47 -7.11 4.18
CA LYS A 99 -21.35 -7.32 5.34
C LYS A 99 -22.53 -6.34 5.31
N LEU A 100 -22.27 -5.13 4.85
CA LEU A 100 -23.26 -4.05 4.78
C LEU A 100 -23.85 -3.87 3.39
N ASN A 101 -23.39 -4.65 2.40
CA ASN A 101 -23.76 -4.55 0.99
C ASN A 101 -23.71 -3.10 0.48
N LYS A 102 -22.64 -2.38 0.80
CA LYS A 102 -22.51 -0.96 0.47
C LYS A 102 -21.10 -0.59 0.05
N TRP A 103 -21.01 0.43 -0.79
CA TRP A 103 -19.75 1.06 -1.13
C TRP A 103 -19.44 2.17 -0.12
N THR A 104 -18.19 2.24 0.29
CA THR A 104 -17.68 3.30 1.15
C THR A 104 -16.58 4.04 0.42
N ASP A 105 -16.76 5.35 0.29
CA ASP A 105 -15.83 6.19 -0.45
C ASP A 105 -14.71 6.74 0.46
N GLY A 106 -13.59 7.00 -0.18
CA GLY A 106 -12.45 7.70 0.39
C GLY A 106 -11.70 8.44 -0.71
N PHE A 107 -10.65 9.16 -0.31
CA PHE A 107 -9.79 9.83 -1.27
C PHE A 107 -8.34 9.81 -0.85
N ILE A 108 -7.46 9.94 -1.84
CA ILE A 108 -6.01 10.02 -1.71
C ILE A 108 -5.58 11.34 -2.35
N GLN A 109 -4.97 12.19 -1.54
CA GLN A 109 -4.38 13.46 -1.95
C GLN A 109 -2.85 13.38 -1.86
N ARG A 110 -2.17 13.89 -2.87
CA ARG A 110 -0.71 14.03 -2.88
C ARG A 110 -0.29 15.44 -2.50
N ASN A 111 0.68 15.51 -1.60
CA ASN A 111 1.41 16.72 -1.23
C ASN A 111 2.89 16.51 -1.53
N ALA A 112 3.41 17.22 -2.53
CA ALA A 112 4.82 17.14 -2.91
C ALA A 112 5.66 18.17 -2.14
N HIS A 113 6.78 17.72 -1.61
CA HIS A 113 7.81 18.53 -0.98
C HIS A 113 9.14 18.35 -1.73
N LEU A 114 10.16 19.14 -1.38
CA LEU A 114 11.45 19.14 -2.08
C LEU A 114 12.16 17.76 -2.06
N ILE A 115 12.07 17.02 -0.96
CA ILE A 115 12.79 15.74 -0.74
C ILE A 115 11.87 14.57 -0.39
N SER A 116 10.55 14.81 -0.40
CA SER A 116 9.55 13.83 -0.01
C SER A 116 8.21 14.11 -0.66
N VAL A 117 7.37 13.07 -0.72
CA VAL A 117 6.00 13.15 -1.17
C VAL A 117 5.13 12.48 -0.12
N ASP A 118 4.15 13.22 0.37
CA ASP A 118 3.16 12.73 1.32
C ASP A 118 1.87 12.39 0.58
N TYR A 119 1.32 11.22 0.87
CA TYR A 119 -0.01 10.80 0.44
C TYR A 119 -0.93 10.80 1.65
N ILE A 120 -1.91 11.70 1.63
CA ILE A 120 -2.94 11.81 2.65
C ILE A 120 -4.15 11.00 2.18
N ILE A 121 -4.52 10.00 2.95
CA ILE A 121 -5.68 9.16 2.66
C ILE A 121 -6.77 9.45 3.69
N GLN A 122 -7.98 9.73 3.23
CA GLN A 122 -9.15 9.87 4.09
C GLN A 122 -10.14 8.74 3.82
N PHE A 123 -10.53 8.02 4.87
CA PHE A 123 -11.48 6.92 4.79
C PHE A 123 -12.14 6.69 6.16
N ASN A 124 -13.48 6.60 6.21
CA ASN A 124 -14.22 6.32 7.45
C ASN A 124 -13.77 7.15 8.66
N ASN A 125 -13.67 8.48 8.50
CA ASN A 125 -13.21 9.42 9.52
C ASN A 125 -11.77 9.16 10.04
N GLN A 126 -10.99 8.35 9.33
CA GLN A 126 -9.58 8.13 9.60
C GLN A 126 -8.74 8.81 8.53
N GLN A 127 -7.72 9.54 9.00
CA GLN A 127 -6.69 10.13 8.16
C GLN A 127 -5.43 9.29 8.27
N LEU A 128 -4.99 8.74 7.14
CA LEU A 128 -3.71 8.04 7.02
C LEU A 128 -2.71 8.93 6.29
N ILE A 129 -1.44 8.79 6.64
CA ILE A 129 -0.33 9.47 5.96
C ILE A 129 0.68 8.41 5.54
N ALA A 130 1.02 8.41 4.26
CA ALA A 130 2.13 7.64 3.72
C ALA A 130 3.17 8.59 3.15
N THR A 131 4.37 8.58 3.72
CA THR A 131 5.47 9.45 3.27
C THR A 131 6.47 8.63 2.46
N TRP A 132 6.65 9.03 1.22
CA TRP A 132 7.74 8.55 0.37
C TRP A 132 8.87 9.56 0.36
N LYS A 133 10.09 9.14 0.70
CA LYS A 133 11.29 9.98 0.64
C LYS A 133 12.10 9.63 -0.60
N SER A 134 12.72 10.62 -1.23
CA SER A 134 13.66 10.39 -2.34
C SER A 134 14.70 9.33 -1.94
N PHE A 135 14.95 8.36 -2.82
CA PHE A 135 15.86 7.21 -2.61
C PHE A 135 15.45 6.16 -1.55
N SER A 136 14.34 6.36 -0.84
CA SER A 136 13.84 5.34 0.07
C SER A 136 13.11 4.23 -0.69
N LYS A 137 13.54 3.00 -0.47
CA LYS A 137 12.82 1.79 -0.90
C LYS A 137 11.67 1.41 0.05
N LYS A 138 11.51 2.15 1.16
CA LYS A 138 10.52 1.88 2.20
C LYS A 138 9.55 3.05 2.34
N VAL A 139 8.27 2.73 2.52
CA VAL A 139 7.20 3.68 2.81
C VAL A 139 6.43 3.14 4.00
N ASN A 140 6.25 3.97 5.03
CA ASN A 140 5.44 3.64 6.19
C ASN A 140 4.11 4.39 6.10
N VAL A 141 3.02 3.73 6.50
CA VAL A 141 1.68 4.31 6.58
C VAL A 141 1.29 4.44 8.04
N TYR A 142 0.93 5.65 8.45
CA TYR A 142 0.53 5.94 9.82
C TYR A 142 -0.90 6.45 9.88
N ASN A 143 -1.61 6.14 10.95
CA ASN A 143 -2.80 6.90 11.34
C ASN A 143 -2.35 8.25 11.91
N LYS A 144 -2.77 9.37 11.31
CA LYS A 144 -2.35 10.72 11.73
C LYS A 144 -2.73 11.03 13.17
N LYS A 145 -3.96 10.68 13.58
CA LYS A 145 -4.50 11.01 14.91
C LYS A 145 -3.80 10.23 16.02
N LYS A 146 -3.52 8.96 15.79
CA LYS A 146 -2.92 8.05 16.79
C LYS A 146 -1.40 7.93 16.70
N ASN A 147 -0.79 8.50 15.65
CA ASN A 147 0.60 8.25 15.27
C ASN A 147 0.96 6.74 15.21
N GLU A 148 0.00 5.93 14.78
CA GLU A 148 0.11 4.47 14.80
C GLU A 148 0.54 3.98 13.43
N LEU A 149 1.71 3.33 13.33
CA LEU A 149 2.08 2.55 12.14
C LEU A 149 1.02 1.48 11.84
N LEU A 150 0.39 1.59 10.67
CA LEU A 150 -0.65 0.69 10.17
C LEU A 150 -0.13 -0.27 9.11
N ALA A 151 0.76 0.20 8.23
CA ALA A 151 1.35 -0.62 7.18
C ALA A 151 2.77 -0.15 6.83
N GLN A 152 3.55 -1.04 6.22
CA GLN A 152 4.85 -0.74 5.64
C GLN A 152 4.97 -1.42 4.28
N PHE A 153 5.39 -0.63 3.29
CA PHE A 153 5.79 -1.09 1.98
C PHE A 153 7.30 -1.11 1.89
N GLN A 154 7.85 -2.15 1.27
CA GLN A 154 9.26 -2.23 0.95
C GLN A 154 9.44 -2.75 -0.46
N HIS A 155 10.00 -1.94 -1.35
CA HIS A 155 10.40 -2.36 -2.68
C HIS A 155 11.56 -3.37 -2.57
N ARG A 156 11.38 -4.57 -3.15
CA ARG A 156 12.44 -5.57 -3.22
C ARG A 156 13.45 -5.15 -4.29
N THR A 157 14.73 -5.09 -3.92
CA THR A 157 15.78 -4.83 -4.91
C THR A 157 15.73 -5.92 -5.98
N ARG A 158 15.62 -5.52 -7.25
CA ARG A 158 15.62 -6.48 -8.36
C ARG A 158 16.95 -7.21 -8.40
N TRP A 159 16.91 -8.53 -8.49
CA TRP A 159 18.07 -9.30 -8.95
C TRP A 159 18.29 -9.01 -10.44
N LEU A 160 19.54 -9.03 -10.91
CA LEU A 160 19.95 -8.67 -12.28
C LEU A 160 19.12 -9.35 -13.40
N PHE A 161 18.52 -10.51 -13.12
CA PHE A 161 17.71 -11.28 -14.07
C PHE A 161 16.18 -11.21 -13.84
N SER A 162 15.72 -10.54 -12.77
CA SER A 162 14.29 -10.43 -12.47
C SER A 162 13.66 -9.29 -13.25
N LYS A 163 12.82 -9.62 -14.24
CA LYS A 163 12.05 -8.63 -15.01
C LYS A 163 10.86 -8.05 -14.23
N SER A 164 10.44 -8.67 -13.12
CA SER A 164 9.28 -8.22 -12.33
C SER A 164 9.67 -7.32 -11.17
N VAL A 165 8.90 -6.24 -10.98
CA VAL A 165 8.93 -5.39 -9.79
C VAL A 165 8.13 -6.07 -8.69
N LYS A 166 8.71 -6.15 -7.49
CA LYS A 166 8.06 -6.74 -6.31
C LYS A 166 8.11 -5.81 -5.12
N TYR A 167 7.05 -5.82 -4.33
CA TYR A 167 6.91 -5.10 -3.08
C TYR A 167 6.50 -6.06 -1.97
N ASP A 168 7.13 -5.92 -0.81
CA ASP A 168 6.63 -6.47 0.45
C ASP A 168 5.67 -5.48 1.08
N LEU A 169 4.45 -5.92 1.38
CA LEU A 169 3.46 -5.15 2.13
C LEU A 169 3.18 -5.85 3.46
N LYS A 170 3.58 -5.21 4.56
CA LYS A 170 3.28 -5.64 5.93
C LYS A 170 2.19 -4.77 6.51
N ILE A 171 1.13 -5.38 7.02
CA ILE A 171 0.01 -4.70 7.68
C ILE A 171 0.05 -5.02 9.16
N TYR A 172 0.05 -3.97 9.97
CA TYR A 172 0.17 -4.00 11.44
C TYR A 172 -1.16 -3.69 12.14
N SER A 173 -2.23 -3.40 11.40
CA SER A 173 -3.51 -3.02 11.99
C SER A 173 -4.69 -3.37 11.08
N ASN A 174 -5.83 -3.73 11.67
CA ASN A 174 -7.09 -4.04 10.97
C ASN A 174 -8.04 -2.84 10.90
N GLN A 175 -7.58 -1.65 11.27
CA GLN A 175 -8.41 -0.45 11.38
C GLN A 175 -9.01 0.01 10.04
N VAL A 176 -8.36 -0.33 8.92
CA VAL A 176 -8.83 -0.01 7.56
C VAL A 176 -8.68 -1.23 6.64
N PRO A 177 -9.47 -1.31 5.55
CA PRO A 177 -9.40 -2.43 4.61
C PRO A 177 -8.07 -2.48 3.85
N ASP A 178 -7.62 -3.69 3.54
CA ASP A 178 -6.33 -3.92 2.86
C ASP A 178 -6.25 -3.30 1.46
N ALA A 179 -7.42 -3.13 0.81
CA ALA A 179 -7.56 -2.52 -0.51
C ALA A 179 -6.91 -1.12 -0.61
N ILE A 180 -6.99 -0.32 0.47
CA ILE A 180 -6.35 1.00 0.54
C ILE A 180 -4.84 0.88 0.32
N TYR A 181 -4.22 -0.09 0.97
CA TYR A 181 -2.77 -0.30 0.85
C TYR A 181 -2.39 -0.83 -0.52
N PHE A 182 -3.22 -1.67 -1.14
CA PHE A 182 -2.96 -2.16 -2.50
C PHE A 182 -3.00 -1.03 -3.54
N PHE A 183 -4.00 -0.14 -3.46
CA PHE A 183 -4.05 1.05 -4.33
C PHE A 183 -2.90 2.01 -4.07
N LEU A 184 -2.45 2.15 -2.83
CA LEU A 184 -1.28 2.96 -2.53
C LEU A 184 -0.01 2.39 -3.17
N VAL A 185 0.19 1.06 -3.21
CA VAL A 185 1.32 0.46 -3.97
C VAL A 185 1.24 0.79 -5.44
N LEU A 186 0.06 0.67 -6.06
CA LEU A 186 -0.18 1.04 -7.46
C LEU A 186 0.23 2.50 -7.72
N ILE A 187 -0.21 3.43 -6.86
CA ILE A 187 0.12 4.86 -6.96
C ILE A 187 1.64 5.09 -6.88
N LEU A 188 2.28 4.47 -5.89
CA LEU A 188 3.71 4.62 -5.63
C LEU A 188 4.57 4.04 -6.76
N ASP A 189 4.22 2.86 -7.29
CA ASP A 189 4.95 2.23 -8.40
C ASP A 189 4.84 3.06 -9.69
N HIS A 190 3.63 3.54 -10.02
CA HIS A 190 3.41 4.32 -11.23
C HIS A 190 4.25 5.61 -11.23
N ARG A 191 4.36 6.30 -10.09
CA ARG A 191 5.13 7.55 -9.97
C ARG A 191 6.63 7.35 -9.73
N GLY A 192 7.03 6.29 -9.02
CA GLY A 192 8.45 5.97 -8.82
C GLY A 192 9.21 5.75 -10.14
N HIS A 193 8.51 5.45 -11.24
CA HIS A 193 9.07 5.33 -12.58
C HIS A 193 9.04 6.65 -13.38
N ALA A 194 8.16 7.60 -13.04
CA ALA A 194 8.04 8.88 -13.74
C ALA A 194 9.11 9.91 -13.34
N GLY A 195 9.89 9.64 -12.28
CA GLY A 195 11.01 10.49 -11.84
C GLY A 195 12.38 10.10 -12.42
N ASN A 196 12.42 9.14 -13.36
CA ASN A 196 13.65 8.66 -14.02
C ASN A 196 13.64 8.90 -15.54
N THR A 197 12.76 9.79 -16.02
CA THR A 197 12.73 10.28 -17.41
C THR A 197 12.98 11.77 -17.43
#